data_AF-Q961P4-F1
#
_entry.id   AF-Q961P4-F1
#
_cell.length_a   1.000
_cell.length_b   1.000
_cell.length_c   1.000
_cell.angle_alpha   90.00
_cell.angle_beta   90.00
_cell.angle_gamma   90.00
#
_symmetry.space_group_name_H-M   'P 1'
#
loop_
_entity.id
_entity.type
_entity.pdbx_description
1 polymer ?
#
loop_
_entity_poly.entity_id
_entity_poly.type
_entity_poly.pdbx_seq_one_letter_code
_entity_poly.pdbx_strand_id
1 'polypeptide(L)'
;MDAVQEVICAVKAPIEWDVHDEFKAKDSDDVSPEVLKSLRANKVGIKGPVDSRHWQRQIRKQFAQFAYVSLCSHIEGLDSPYGDFDVVIIRDQMEGDYSGIEHLVVPGVMQTIKVSTTAGAARIAEFVFNYAVKNKRKRITVAHKANIMRMTDGNFLEAMRAEADKHVDDVLFEERYLDTCILKILLKPHKCDVMVSSSMYGDVLRVIAGGMMGVPGICPGYSVSSLGTVFDCRMKACHALAGKDLANPTGPLLSAALMLRHVKMDKQADQVDCAIRKVYKDTDIRTPDVGGKAKCSEFVKAVCDCL
;
A
#
# COMPACT_ATOMS: atom_id res chain seq x y z
N MET A 1 -1.86 -7.55 -15.43
CA MET A 1 -0.45 -7.71 -15.03
C MET A 1 0.45 -7.72 -16.25
N ASP A 2 -0.07 -8.09 -17.41
CA ASP A 2 0.60 -8.03 -18.72
C ASP A 2 1.22 -6.65 -19.00
N ALA A 3 0.48 -5.57 -18.76
CA ALA A 3 1.00 -4.19 -18.80
C ALA A 3 2.29 -3.98 -18.00
N VAL A 4 2.40 -4.61 -16.81
CA VAL A 4 3.59 -4.53 -15.97
C VAL A 4 4.75 -5.32 -16.59
N GLN A 5 4.48 -6.52 -17.08
CA GLN A 5 5.50 -7.35 -17.73
C GLN A 5 6.03 -6.69 -19.01
N GLU A 6 5.16 -6.06 -19.79
CA GLU A 6 5.51 -5.33 -21.00
C GLU A 6 6.46 -4.16 -20.71
N VAL A 7 6.10 -3.29 -19.75
CA VAL A 7 6.94 -2.14 -19.37
C VAL A 7 8.27 -2.60 -18.74
N ILE A 8 8.26 -3.65 -17.90
CA ILE A 8 9.49 -4.22 -17.32
C ILE A 8 10.41 -4.78 -18.41
N CYS A 9 9.84 -5.43 -19.43
CA CYS A 9 10.59 -5.92 -20.57
C CYS A 9 11.21 -4.75 -21.37
N ALA A 10 10.45 -3.66 -21.56
CA ALA A 10 10.91 -2.48 -22.28
C ALA A 10 12.11 -1.78 -21.60
N VAL A 11 12.17 -1.74 -20.26
CA VAL A 11 13.36 -1.26 -19.53
C VAL A 11 14.51 -2.26 -19.45
N LYS A 12 14.37 -3.42 -20.11
CA LYS A 12 15.38 -4.50 -20.17
C LYS A 12 15.83 -4.94 -18.77
N ALA A 13 14.92 -4.98 -17.81
CA ALA A 13 15.22 -5.53 -16.49
C ALA A 13 15.36 -7.06 -16.61
N PRO A 14 16.47 -7.68 -16.17
CA PRO A 14 16.65 -9.14 -16.15
C PRO A 14 15.76 -9.80 -15.08
N ILE A 15 14.46 -9.86 -15.33
CA ILE A 15 13.47 -10.52 -14.48
C ILE A 15 12.92 -11.75 -15.20
N GLU A 16 13.05 -12.91 -14.55
CA GLU A 16 12.34 -14.13 -14.91
C GLU A 16 11.07 -14.22 -14.04
N TRP A 17 9.92 -14.42 -14.68
CA TRP A 17 8.63 -14.42 -14.01
C TRP A 17 8.21 -15.82 -13.60
N ASP A 18 8.13 -16.07 -12.30
CA ASP A 18 7.43 -17.24 -11.72
C ASP A 18 5.95 -16.87 -11.54
N VAL A 19 5.13 -17.17 -12.55
CA VAL A 19 3.74 -16.71 -12.64
C VAL A 19 2.78 -17.72 -11.99
N HIS A 20 1.92 -17.21 -11.10
CA HIS A 20 0.85 -17.97 -10.44
C HIS A 20 -0.48 -17.24 -10.60
N ASP A 21 -1.40 -17.79 -11.40
CA ASP A 21 -2.71 -17.17 -11.66
C ASP A 21 -3.73 -17.47 -10.54
N GLU A 22 -3.62 -18.64 -9.91
CA GLU A 22 -4.49 -19.05 -8.81
C GLU A 22 -3.78 -18.95 -7.46
N PHE A 23 -4.21 -18.01 -6.64
CA PHE A 23 -3.73 -17.91 -5.27
C PHE A 23 -4.29 -19.01 -4.37
N LYS A 24 -5.49 -19.51 -4.66
CA LYS A 24 -6.25 -20.41 -3.77
C LYS A 24 -5.90 -21.87 -4.04
N ALA A 25 -5.71 -22.67 -2.99
CA ALA A 25 -5.61 -24.11 -3.13
C ALA A 25 -6.97 -24.71 -3.57
N LYS A 26 -6.92 -25.78 -4.39
CA LYS A 26 -8.13 -26.40 -4.96
C LYS A 26 -9.11 -26.91 -3.91
N ASP A 27 -8.59 -27.51 -2.84
CA ASP A 27 -9.39 -28.26 -1.86
C ASP A 27 -9.43 -27.62 -0.46
N SER A 28 -9.04 -26.35 -0.32
CA SER A 28 -9.05 -25.66 0.98
C SER A 28 -9.27 -24.16 0.86
N ASP A 29 -9.42 -23.51 2.02
CA ASP A 29 -9.46 -22.04 2.14
C ASP A 29 -8.05 -21.47 2.39
N ASP A 30 -7.01 -22.22 2.00
CA ASP A 30 -5.61 -21.85 2.17
C ASP A 30 -4.95 -21.40 0.87
N VAL A 31 -3.96 -20.53 1.02
CA VAL A 31 -3.14 -20.08 -0.11
C VAL A 31 -2.40 -21.29 -0.67
N SER A 32 -2.36 -21.41 -2.00
CA SER A 32 -1.69 -22.50 -2.69
C SER A 32 -0.28 -22.71 -2.12
N PRO A 33 0.10 -23.94 -1.73
CA PRO A 33 1.44 -24.25 -1.24
C PRO A 33 2.53 -23.86 -2.23
N GLU A 34 2.24 -23.91 -3.53
CA GLU A 34 3.16 -23.53 -4.60
C GLU A 34 3.47 -22.03 -4.56
N VAL A 35 2.45 -21.19 -4.37
CA VAL A 35 2.61 -19.73 -4.23
C VAL A 35 3.41 -19.40 -2.96
N LEU A 36 3.13 -20.08 -1.84
CA LEU A 36 3.89 -19.91 -0.60
C LEU A 36 5.35 -20.34 -0.77
N LYS A 37 5.60 -21.44 -1.49
CA LYS A 37 6.96 -21.92 -1.79
C LYS A 37 7.70 -20.94 -2.70
N SER A 38 7.04 -20.43 -3.74
CA SER A 38 7.56 -19.41 -4.66
C SER A 38 7.98 -18.15 -3.89
N LEU A 39 7.08 -17.55 -3.10
CA LEU A 39 7.41 -16.34 -2.34
C LEU A 39 8.55 -16.58 -1.35
N ARG A 40 8.61 -17.75 -0.70
CA ARG A 40 9.70 -18.09 0.22
C ARG A 40 11.04 -18.24 -0.49
N ALA A 41 11.05 -18.75 -1.72
CA ALA A 41 12.26 -18.91 -2.53
C ALA A 41 12.72 -17.56 -3.08
N ASN A 42 11.80 -16.80 -3.68
CA ASN A 42 12.10 -15.57 -4.42
C ASN A 42 12.22 -14.33 -3.51
N LYS A 43 11.61 -14.34 -2.31
CA LYS A 43 11.57 -13.23 -1.32
C LYS A 43 10.93 -11.93 -1.81
N VAL A 44 10.50 -11.88 -3.07
CA VAL A 44 9.85 -10.75 -3.70
C VAL A 44 8.69 -11.26 -4.56
N GLY A 45 7.62 -10.49 -4.64
CA GLY A 45 6.53 -10.76 -5.56
C GLY A 45 5.75 -9.49 -5.86
N ILE A 46 5.05 -9.47 -6.99
CA ILE A 46 4.07 -8.44 -7.32
C ILE A 46 2.76 -9.13 -7.65
N LYS A 47 1.64 -8.62 -7.13
CA LYS A 47 0.33 -9.25 -7.33
C LYS A 47 -0.71 -8.29 -7.90
N GLY A 48 -1.61 -8.85 -8.70
CA GLY A 48 -2.81 -8.18 -9.17
C GLY A 48 -3.88 -8.01 -8.08
N PRO A 49 -5.03 -7.42 -8.45
CA PRO A 49 -6.17 -7.31 -7.55
C PRO A 49 -6.76 -8.68 -7.23
N VAL A 50 -7.36 -8.78 -6.04
CA VAL A 50 -7.99 -10.01 -5.52
C VAL A 50 -9.45 -9.72 -5.18
N ASP A 51 -10.38 -10.51 -5.72
CA ASP A 51 -11.84 -10.28 -5.63
C ASP A 51 -12.41 -10.25 -4.21
N SER A 52 -11.91 -11.10 -3.31
CA SER A 52 -12.53 -11.28 -1.99
C SER A 52 -11.73 -10.63 -0.86
N ARG A 53 -12.43 -9.87 0.01
CA ARG A 53 -11.86 -9.36 1.28
C ARG A 53 -11.41 -10.48 2.20
N HIS A 54 -12.16 -11.58 2.22
CA HIS A 54 -11.77 -12.79 2.94
C HIS A 54 -10.40 -13.26 2.42
N TRP A 55 -10.25 -13.34 1.09
CA TRP A 55 -9.03 -13.85 0.47
C TRP A 55 -7.81 -12.95 0.69
N GLN A 56 -7.99 -11.62 0.63
CA GLN A 56 -6.95 -10.65 0.99
C GLN A 56 -6.49 -10.82 2.45
N ARG A 57 -7.37 -11.24 3.37
CA ARG A 57 -7.01 -11.55 4.75
C ARG A 57 -6.23 -12.86 4.85
N GLN A 58 -6.65 -13.91 4.13
CA GLN A 58 -5.92 -15.19 4.14
C GLN A 58 -4.50 -15.03 3.60
N ILE A 59 -4.34 -14.33 2.47
CA ILE A 59 -3.01 -14.02 1.91
C ILE A 59 -2.15 -13.31 2.95
N ARG A 60 -2.65 -12.24 3.58
CA ARG A 60 -1.89 -11.50 4.59
C ARG A 60 -1.46 -12.36 5.77
N LYS A 61 -2.38 -13.17 6.31
CA LYS A 61 -2.10 -14.07 7.44
C LYS A 61 -1.06 -15.13 7.08
N GLN A 62 -1.27 -15.85 5.98
CA GLN A 62 -0.40 -16.95 5.58
C GLN A 62 0.95 -16.47 5.05
N PHE A 63 1.00 -15.26 4.50
CA PHE A 63 2.26 -14.63 4.12
C PHE A 63 2.93 -13.93 5.31
N ALA A 64 2.31 -13.88 6.49
CA ALA A 64 2.80 -13.13 7.65
C ALA A 64 3.09 -11.64 7.35
N GLN A 65 2.21 -11.01 6.56
CA GLN A 65 2.33 -9.59 6.16
C GLN A 65 1.89 -8.68 7.31
N PHE A 66 2.85 -8.08 8.00
CA PHE A 66 2.59 -7.30 9.21
C PHE A 66 2.45 -5.80 8.97
N ALA A 67 3.13 -5.25 7.96
CA ALA A 67 3.04 -3.84 7.63
C ALA A 67 2.69 -3.65 6.16
N TYR A 68 1.95 -2.59 5.87
CA TYR A 68 1.73 -2.13 4.51
C TYR A 68 2.19 -0.69 4.38
N VAL A 69 2.99 -0.43 3.35
CA VAL A 69 3.48 0.90 3.04
C VAL A 69 2.78 1.37 1.77
N SER A 70 2.06 2.48 1.86
CA SER A 70 1.50 3.21 0.72
C SER A 70 2.31 4.48 0.48
N LEU A 71 2.75 4.69 -0.76
CA LEU A 71 3.43 5.91 -1.15
C LEU A 71 2.42 6.80 -1.89
N CYS A 72 2.01 7.89 -1.25
CA CYS A 72 1.01 8.80 -1.75
C CYS A 72 1.68 10.12 -2.10
N SER A 73 1.96 10.35 -3.38
CA SER A 73 2.56 11.61 -3.84
C SER A 73 1.75 12.22 -4.96
N HIS A 74 1.77 13.53 -5.06
CA HIS A 74 1.21 14.24 -6.19
C HIS A 74 1.92 13.82 -7.49
N ILE A 75 1.13 13.60 -8.54
CA ILE A 75 1.61 13.32 -9.89
C ILE A 75 1.29 14.55 -10.73
N GLU A 76 2.34 15.27 -11.12
CA GLU A 76 2.21 16.44 -11.98
C GLU A 76 1.44 16.10 -13.26
N GLY A 77 0.44 16.91 -13.61
CA GLY A 77 -0.44 16.68 -14.75
C GLY A 77 -1.68 15.83 -14.48
N LEU A 78 -1.91 15.45 -13.21
CA LEU A 78 -3.22 15.04 -12.70
C LEU A 78 -3.85 16.16 -11.87
N ASP A 79 -5.11 16.46 -12.13
CA ASP A 79 -5.86 17.44 -11.34
C ASP A 79 -6.03 16.94 -9.91
N SER A 80 -5.46 17.67 -8.95
CA SER A 80 -5.63 17.41 -7.52
C SER A 80 -5.89 18.72 -6.77
N PRO A 81 -7.01 18.85 -6.04
CA PRO A 81 -7.31 20.06 -5.26
C PRO A 81 -6.42 20.21 -4.01
N TYR A 82 -5.54 19.24 -3.76
CA TYR A 82 -4.72 19.15 -2.55
C TYR A 82 -3.33 19.78 -2.72
N GLY A 83 -2.98 20.26 -3.92
CA GLY A 83 -1.67 20.81 -4.24
C GLY A 83 -0.57 19.75 -4.20
N ASP A 84 0.67 20.18 -3.94
CA ASP A 84 1.81 19.27 -3.86
C ASP A 84 1.88 18.55 -2.51
N PHE A 85 2.16 17.24 -2.55
CA PHE A 85 2.28 16.39 -1.38
C PHE A 85 3.10 15.13 -1.64
N ASP A 86 3.75 14.64 -0.59
CA ASP A 86 4.44 13.35 -0.55
C ASP A 86 4.30 12.78 0.87
N VAL A 87 3.39 11.83 1.01
CA VAL A 87 2.97 11.24 2.29
C VAL A 87 3.10 9.74 2.19
N VAL A 88 3.71 9.14 3.21
CA VAL A 88 3.77 7.68 3.35
C VAL A 88 2.78 7.25 4.40
N ILE A 89 1.87 6.35 4.05
CA ILE A 89 0.96 5.72 5.01
C ILE A 89 1.47 4.34 5.35
N ILE A 90 1.79 4.10 6.63
CA ILE A 90 2.17 2.78 7.15
C ILE A 90 1.04 2.22 8.00
N ARG A 91 0.55 1.03 7.63
CA ARG A 91 -0.58 0.36 8.26
C ARG A 91 -0.15 -0.97 8.87
N ASP A 92 -0.62 -1.26 10.09
CA ASP A 92 -0.63 -2.62 10.64
C ASP A 92 -1.64 -3.51 9.91
N GLN A 93 -1.20 -4.67 9.44
CA GLN A 93 -2.02 -5.60 8.66
C GLN A 93 -2.45 -6.86 9.39
N MET A 94 -1.89 -7.18 10.56
CA MET A 94 -2.08 -8.49 11.20
C MET A 94 -3.19 -8.50 12.24
N GLU A 95 -3.37 -7.40 12.96
CA GLU A 95 -4.30 -7.31 14.10
C GLU A 95 -5.29 -6.15 13.95
N GLY A 96 -5.87 -5.69 15.05
CA GLY A 96 -6.89 -4.64 15.11
C GLY A 96 -8.29 -5.14 14.76
N ASP A 97 -9.10 -4.24 14.23
CA ASP A 97 -10.51 -4.47 13.86
C ASP A 97 -10.66 -5.47 12.69
N TYR A 98 -9.55 -5.76 12.00
CA TYR A 98 -9.51 -6.70 10.87
C TYR A 98 -9.23 -8.15 11.31
N SER A 99 -9.19 -8.41 12.62
CA SER A 99 -9.14 -9.76 13.19
C SER A 99 -10.27 -10.65 12.64
N GLY A 100 -11.43 -10.04 12.33
CA GLY A 100 -12.62 -10.70 11.82
C GLY A 100 -13.35 -11.51 12.89
N ILE A 101 -13.13 -11.18 14.18
CA ILE A 101 -13.76 -11.85 15.30
C ILE A 101 -15.05 -11.09 15.63
N GLU A 102 -16.17 -11.67 15.21
CA GLU A 102 -17.51 -11.11 15.40
C GLU A 102 -18.46 -12.19 15.87
N HIS A 103 -19.40 -11.85 16.74
CA HIS A 103 -20.43 -12.77 17.19
C HIS A 103 -21.71 -12.04 17.56
N LEU A 104 -22.82 -12.78 17.47
CA LEU A 104 -24.11 -12.36 18.00
C LEU A 104 -24.11 -12.69 19.50
N VAL A 105 -24.29 -11.69 20.36
CA VAL A 105 -24.37 -11.91 21.80
C VAL A 105 -25.77 -12.41 22.16
N VAL A 106 -26.78 -11.71 21.67
CA VAL A 106 -28.21 -12.05 21.70
C VAL A 106 -28.88 -11.52 20.43
N PRO A 107 -30.09 -11.97 20.04
CA PRO A 107 -30.78 -11.42 18.88
C PRO A 107 -30.84 -9.88 18.89
N GLY A 108 -30.31 -9.26 17.83
CA GLY A 108 -30.23 -7.80 17.70
C GLY A 108 -28.99 -7.13 18.33
N VAL A 109 -28.09 -7.89 18.97
CA VAL A 109 -26.85 -7.36 19.56
C VAL A 109 -25.64 -8.08 18.98
N MET A 110 -24.82 -7.32 18.26
CA MET A 110 -23.60 -7.80 17.62
C MET A 110 -22.37 -7.23 18.33
N GLN A 111 -21.33 -8.04 18.47
CA GLN A 111 -20.05 -7.62 19.02
C GLN A 111 -18.91 -7.91 18.05
N THR A 112 -18.01 -6.94 17.91
CA THR A 112 -16.73 -7.08 17.21
C THR A 112 -15.59 -6.99 18.21
N ILE A 113 -14.61 -7.88 18.12
CA ILE A 113 -13.42 -7.88 19.00
C ILE A 113 -12.22 -7.30 18.25
N LYS A 114 -11.79 -6.11 18.69
CA LYS A 114 -10.52 -5.51 18.29
C LYS A 114 -9.38 -6.14 19.08
N VAL A 115 -8.46 -6.81 18.39
CA VAL A 115 -7.29 -7.44 19.01
C VAL A 115 -6.09 -6.51 18.87
N SER A 116 -5.34 -6.30 19.95
CA SER A 116 -4.00 -5.71 19.86
C SER A 116 -3.03 -6.50 20.73
N THR A 117 -1.84 -6.76 20.21
CA THR A 117 -0.80 -7.50 20.91
C THR A 117 0.44 -6.63 21.09
N THR A 118 1.11 -6.73 22.24
CA THR A 118 2.34 -5.96 22.49
C THR A 118 3.45 -6.34 21.51
N ALA A 119 3.56 -7.62 21.13
CA ALA A 119 4.53 -8.07 20.14
C ALA A 119 4.25 -7.53 18.73
N GLY A 120 2.97 -7.46 18.31
CA GLY A 120 2.58 -6.85 17.04
C GLY A 120 2.88 -5.36 16.99
N ALA A 121 2.47 -4.64 18.05
CA ALA A 121 2.72 -3.22 18.21
C ALA A 121 4.22 -2.86 18.22
N ALA A 122 5.04 -3.61 18.97
CA ALA A 122 6.49 -3.41 19.00
C ALA A 122 7.13 -3.63 17.62
N ARG A 123 6.75 -4.70 16.91
CA ARG A 123 7.29 -5.03 15.59
C ARG A 123 7.00 -3.95 14.56
N ILE A 124 5.79 -3.40 14.54
CA ILE A 124 5.46 -2.33 13.58
C ILE A 124 6.10 -1.00 13.98
N ALA A 125 6.23 -0.70 15.27
CA ALA A 125 6.94 0.49 15.73
C ALA A 125 8.38 0.48 15.23
N GLU A 126 9.13 -0.58 15.51
CA GLU A 126 10.50 -0.77 15.03
C GLU A 126 10.60 -0.60 13.50
N PHE A 127 9.68 -1.22 12.76
CA PHE A 127 9.64 -1.10 11.29
C PHE A 127 9.43 0.35 10.82
N VAL A 128 8.51 1.09 11.45
CA VAL A 128 8.15 2.46 11.05
C VAL A 128 9.32 3.42 11.23
N PHE A 129 10.00 3.35 12.37
CA PHE A 129 11.16 4.20 12.65
C PHE A 129 12.33 3.85 11.73
N ASN A 130 12.66 2.57 11.59
CA ASN A 130 13.67 2.12 10.61
C ASN A 130 13.34 2.55 9.18
N TYR A 131 12.07 2.48 8.79
CA TYR A 131 11.64 2.97 7.48
C TYR A 131 11.87 4.48 7.34
N ALA A 132 11.49 5.27 8.33
CA ALA A 132 11.64 6.72 8.28
C ALA A 132 13.11 7.13 8.16
N VAL A 133 13.99 6.57 9.01
CA VAL A 133 15.43 6.84 8.98
C VAL A 133 16.05 6.43 7.64
N LYS A 134 15.79 5.19 7.19
CA LYS A 134 16.33 4.67 5.93
C LYS A 134 15.91 5.50 4.71
N ASN A 135 14.67 6.00 4.70
CA ASN A 135 14.14 6.81 3.61
C ASN A 135 14.29 8.31 3.84
N LYS A 136 15.10 8.72 4.84
CA LYS A 136 15.38 10.12 5.19
C LYS A 136 14.13 10.97 5.43
N ARG A 137 13.04 10.32 5.88
CA ARG A 137 11.83 11.00 6.33
C ARG A 137 12.13 11.75 7.62
N LYS A 138 11.45 12.86 7.82
CA LYS A 138 11.73 13.80 8.91
C LYS A 138 10.72 13.74 10.03
N ARG A 139 9.56 13.13 9.78
CA ARG A 139 8.48 13.11 10.76
C ARG A 139 7.60 11.88 10.66
N ILE A 140 7.26 11.34 11.83
CA ILE A 140 6.27 10.28 12.01
C ILE A 140 5.09 10.86 12.80
N THR A 141 3.88 10.68 12.28
CA THR A 141 2.63 11.01 12.99
C THR A 141 1.83 9.73 13.23
N VAL A 142 1.64 9.36 14.50
CA VAL A 142 0.78 8.26 14.90
C VAL A 142 -0.67 8.74 14.97
N ALA A 143 -1.54 8.12 14.17
CA ALA A 143 -2.98 8.32 14.27
C ALA A 143 -3.58 7.29 15.24
N HIS A 144 -4.34 7.75 16.23
CA HIS A 144 -4.96 6.86 17.22
C HIS A 144 -6.29 7.42 17.73
N LYS A 145 -7.03 6.62 18.50
CA LYS A 145 -8.23 7.04 19.23
C LYS A 145 -8.19 6.50 20.67
N ALA A 146 -7.01 6.57 21.29
CA ALA A 146 -6.74 6.09 22.65
C ALA A 146 -7.56 6.81 23.74
N ASN A 147 -8.17 7.97 23.43
CA ASN A 147 -9.13 8.63 24.32
C ASN A 147 -10.42 7.79 24.51
N ILE A 148 -10.78 6.97 23.52
CA ILE A 148 -11.89 6.02 23.57
C ILE A 148 -11.37 4.60 23.82
N MET A 149 -10.44 4.13 22.99
CA MET A 149 -9.86 2.79 23.05
C MET A 149 -8.57 2.76 23.88
N ARG A 150 -8.72 3.01 25.18
CA ARG A 150 -7.59 3.17 26.09
C ARG A 150 -6.61 1.99 26.09
N MET A 151 -7.11 0.75 25.99
CA MET A 151 -6.26 -0.44 26.05
C MET A 151 -5.64 -0.79 24.69
N THR A 152 -6.46 -0.93 23.64
CA THR A 152 -5.96 -1.39 22.33
C THR A 152 -5.12 -0.34 21.62
N ASP A 153 -5.60 0.90 21.53
CA ASP A 153 -4.79 2.00 20.98
C ASP A 153 -3.73 2.48 21.96
N GLY A 154 -3.93 2.31 23.27
CA GLY A 154 -2.90 2.57 24.27
C GLY A 154 -1.68 1.67 24.08
N ASN A 155 -1.87 0.36 23.96
CA ASN A 155 -0.79 -0.59 23.69
C ASN A 155 -0.03 -0.25 22.40
N PHE A 156 -0.74 0.11 21.33
CA PHE A 156 -0.11 0.55 20.08
C PHE A 156 0.72 1.81 20.28
N LEU A 157 0.17 2.81 20.98
CA LEU A 157 0.82 4.10 21.20
C LEU A 157 2.02 3.99 22.14
N GLU A 158 1.95 3.17 23.18
CA GLU A 158 3.07 2.87 24.08
C GLU A 158 4.25 2.25 23.33
N ALA A 159 4.00 1.30 22.44
CA ALA A 159 5.05 0.73 21.60
C ALA A 159 5.68 1.78 20.66
N MET A 160 4.88 2.66 20.06
CA MET A 160 5.38 3.74 19.21
C MET A 160 6.22 4.75 20.00
N ARG A 161 5.82 5.10 21.22
CA ARG A 161 6.58 6.00 22.11
C ARG A 161 7.91 5.36 22.55
N ALA A 162 7.87 4.10 22.97
CA ALA A 162 9.06 3.38 23.38
C ALA A 162 10.10 3.26 22.25
N GLU A 163 9.65 3.15 21.01
CA GLU A 163 10.55 3.18 19.84
C GLU A 163 11.03 4.60 19.51
N ALA A 164 10.17 5.62 19.67
CA ALA A 164 10.52 7.01 19.46
C ALA A 164 11.71 7.47 20.32
N ASP A 165 11.77 7.01 21.57
CA ASP A 165 12.85 7.33 22.51
C ASP A 165 14.24 6.89 22.00
N LYS A 166 14.30 5.91 21.09
CA LYS A 166 15.55 5.44 20.47
C LYS A 166 15.99 6.27 19.26
N HIS A 167 15.11 7.13 18.75
CA HIS A 167 15.26 7.85 17.48
C HIS A 167 15.03 9.37 17.61
N VAL A 168 15.18 9.91 18.82
CA VAL A 168 14.91 11.31 19.15
C VAL A 168 15.71 12.31 18.30
N ASP A 169 16.91 11.93 17.88
CA ASP A 169 17.79 12.76 17.05
C ASP A 169 17.59 12.53 15.54
N ASP A 170 16.88 11.47 15.16
CA ASP A 170 16.73 11.06 13.76
C ASP A 170 15.44 11.60 13.12
N VAL A 171 14.32 11.58 13.86
CA VAL A 171 12.98 11.82 13.32
C VAL A 171 12.07 12.48 14.35
N LEU A 172 11.28 13.46 13.92
CA LEU A 172 10.27 14.08 14.77
C LEU A 172 9.08 13.12 14.97
N PHE A 173 8.80 12.76 16.22
CA PHE A 173 7.65 11.95 16.58
C PHE A 173 6.47 12.82 17.04
N GLU A 174 5.29 12.62 16.44
CA GLU A 174 4.03 13.23 16.85
C GLU A 174 2.94 12.16 17.03
N GLU A 175 2.05 12.37 17.99
CA GLU A 175 0.81 11.61 18.14
C GLU A 175 -0.40 12.54 18.01
N ARG A 176 -1.43 12.07 17.31
CA ARG A 176 -2.64 12.83 17.01
C ARG A 176 -3.85 11.92 16.97
N TYR A 177 -5.00 12.46 17.33
CA TYR A 177 -6.26 11.75 17.12
C TYR A 177 -6.55 11.55 15.64
N LEU A 178 -7.18 10.42 15.31
CA LEU A 178 -7.48 10.02 13.92
C LEU A 178 -8.21 11.11 13.12
N ASP A 179 -9.23 11.73 13.70
CA ASP A 179 -9.98 12.83 13.09
C ASP A 179 -9.08 14.04 12.78
N THR A 180 -8.19 14.40 13.70
CA THR A 180 -7.22 15.47 13.51
C THR A 180 -6.23 15.13 12.39
N CYS A 181 -5.78 13.87 12.31
CA CYS A 181 -4.94 13.38 11.21
C CYS A 181 -5.64 13.48 9.86
N ILE A 182 -6.92 13.10 9.78
CA ILE A 182 -7.73 13.19 8.55
C ILE A 182 -7.90 14.65 8.13
N LEU A 183 -8.19 15.56 9.06
CA LEU A 183 -8.27 16.99 8.73
C LEU A 183 -6.91 17.55 8.30
N LYS A 184 -5.82 17.15 8.96
CA LYS A 184 -4.46 17.61 8.65
C LYS A 184 -4.04 17.17 7.24
N ILE A 185 -4.27 15.91 6.86
CA ILE A 185 -3.89 15.42 5.52
C ILE A 185 -4.74 16.09 4.43
N LEU A 186 -6.02 16.37 4.65
CA LEU A 186 -6.86 17.03 3.65
C LEU A 186 -6.56 18.53 3.51
N LEU A 187 -6.33 19.23 4.62
CA LEU A 187 -6.17 20.69 4.62
C LEU A 187 -4.71 21.14 4.41
N LYS A 188 -3.75 20.34 4.87
CA LYS A 188 -2.31 20.69 4.88
C LYS A 188 -1.44 19.45 4.57
N PRO A 189 -1.63 18.80 3.41
CA PRO A 189 -0.92 17.56 3.07
C PRO A 189 0.61 17.71 3.00
N HIS A 190 1.12 18.86 2.56
CA HIS A 190 2.56 19.19 2.59
C HIS A 190 3.18 19.18 4.01
N LYS A 191 2.34 19.18 5.07
CA LYS A 191 2.78 19.01 6.45
C LYS A 191 2.63 17.58 6.94
N CYS A 192 2.29 16.63 6.09
CA CYS A 192 2.34 15.21 6.42
C CYS A 192 3.62 14.61 5.81
N ASP A 193 4.15 13.60 6.47
CA ASP A 193 5.33 12.86 6.00
C ASP A 193 5.03 11.37 6.18
N VAL A 194 5.56 10.70 7.21
CA VAL A 194 5.11 9.34 7.56
C VAL A 194 3.90 9.43 8.49
N MET A 195 2.77 8.87 8.08
CA MET A 195 1.60 8.66 8.95
C MET A 195 1.41 7.18 9.20
N VAL A 196 1.27 6.80 10.46
CA VAL A 196 1.20 5.41 10.89
C VAL A 196 -0.02 5.17 11.76
N SER A 197 -0.64 4.02 11.59
CA SER A 197 -1.81 3.67 12.39
C SER A 197 -2.06 2.17 12.45
N SER A 198 -2.81 1.76 13.49
CA SER A 198 -3.40 0.43 13.59
C SER A 198 -4.39 0.14 12.44
N SER A 199 -4.73 -1.14 12.28
CA SER A 199 -5.25 -1.71 11.02
C SER A 199 -6.37 -0.94 10.31
N MET A 200 -7.51 -0.68 10.94
CA MET A 200 -8.64 -0.03 10.25
C MET A 200 -8.33 1.42 9.90
N TYR A 201 -7.73 2.15 10.82
CA TYR A 201 -7.39 3.56 10.64
C TYR A 201 -6.36 3.76 9.54
N GLY A 202 -5.35 2.88 9.48
CA GLY A 202 -4.36 2.87 8.40
C GLY A 202 -4.99 2.59 7.03
N ASP A 203 -6.02 1.73 6.97
CA ASP A 203 -6.78 1.50 5.73
C ASP A 203 -7.53 2.76 5.29
N VAL A 204 -8.20 3.44 6.22
CA VAL A 204 -8.93 4.68 5.95
C VAL A 204 -7.98 5.79 5.50
N LEU A 205 -6.88 6.01 6.22
CA LEU A 205 -5.87 7.01 5.87
C LEU A 205 -5.28 6.75 4.48
N ARG A 206 -4.95 5.50 4.17
CA ARG A 206 -4.48 5.08 2.85
C ARG A 206 -5.51 5.35 1.75
N VAL A 207 -6.80 5.07 1.99
CA VAL A 207 -7.85 5.31 1.00
C VAL A 207 -7.99 6.81 0.72
N ILE A 208 -7.95 7.62 1.77
CA ILE A 208 -8.00 9.09 1.64
C ILE A 208 -6.78 9.59 0.86
N ALA A 209 -5.57 9.22 1.30
CA ALA A 209 -4.33 9.64 0.67
C ALA A 209 -4.19 9.17 -0.78
N GLY A 210 -4.63 7.94 -1.09
CA GLY A 210 -4.69 7.44 -2.46
C GLY A 210 -5.73 8.17 -3.31
N GLY A 211 -6.87 8.55 -2.75
CA GLY A 211 -7.86 9.39 -3.43
C GLY A 211 -7.33 10.79 -3.75
N MET A 212 -6.46 11.35 -2.90
CA MET A 212 -5.82 12.64 -3.17
C MET A 212 -4.88 12.62 -4.38
N MET A 213 -4.38 11.45 -4.78
CA MET A 213 -3.59 11.29 -6.02
C MET A 213 -4.45 11.37 -7.30
N GLY A 214 -5.78 11.39 -7.17
CA GLY A 214 -6.75 11.39 -8.26
C GLY A 214 -7.75 10.24 -8.08
N VAL A 215 -7.25 9.01 -8.01
CA VAL A 215 -8.06 7.83 -7.68
C VAL A 215 -7.29 6.83 -6.81
N PRO A 216 -7.93 6.11 -5.86
CA PRO A 216 -7.22 5.18 -4.99
C PRO A 216 -6.46 4.07 -5.73
N GLY A 217 -6.89 3.71 -6.94
CA GLY A 217 -6.31 2.63 -7.75
C GLY A 217 -4.87 2.89 -8.20
N ILE A 218 -4.46 4.15 -8.32
CA ILE A 218 -3.09 4.50 -8.77
C ILE A 218 -2.08 4.57 -7.63
N CYS A 219 -2.51 4.48 -6.37
CA CYS A 219 -1.62 4.55 -5.23
C CYS A 219 -0.79 3.25 -5.12
N PRO A 220 0.54 3.32 -5.29
CA PRO A 220 1.41 2.16 -5.16
C PRO A 220 1.68 1.84 -3.68
N GLY A 221 2.04 0.58 -3.44
CA GLY A 221 2.44 0.15 -2.13
C GLY A 221 3.00 -1.26 -2.11
N TYR A 222 3.28 -1.72 -0.90
CA TYR A 222 3.76 -3.08 -0.67
C TYR A 222 3.47 -3.53 0.75
N SER A 223 3.28 -4.84 0.89
CA SER A 223 3.22 -5.55 2.15
C SER A 223 4.59 -6.08 2.55
N VAL A 224 4.96 -5.90 3.81
CA VAL A 224 6.20 -6.40 4.40
C VAL A 224 5.91 -7.63 5.26
N SER A 225 6.74 -8.65 5.09
CA SER A 225 6.61 -9.95 5.73
C SER A 225 7.99 -10.55 6.02
N SER A 226 8.04 -11.50 6.95
CA SER A 226 9.24 -12.32 7.20
C SER A 226 9.56 -13.29 6.05
N LEU A 227 8.58 -13.60 5.20
CA LEU A 227 8.74 -14.47 4.04
C LEU A 227 9.26 -13.73 2.81
N GLY A 228 9.00 -12.42 2.71
CA GLY A 228 9.37 -11.58 1.57
C GLY A 228 8.54 -10.31 1.49
N THR A 229 8.79 -9.49 0.47
CA THR A 229 8.03 -8.26 0.20
C THR A 229 7.11 -8.46 -1.00
N VAL A 230 5.82 -8.11 -0.84
CA VAL A 230 4.83 -8.26 -1.91
C VAL A 230 4.31 -6.89 -2.32
N PHE A 231 4.55 -6.51 -3.57
CA PHE A 231 4.13 -5.26 -4.17
C PHE A 231 2.72 -5.39 -4.74
N ASP A 232 1.90 -4.36 -4.52
CA ASP A 232 0.57 -4.26 -5.11
C ASP A 232 0.11 -2.79 -5.08
N CYS A 233 -1.09 -2.52 -5.58
CA CYS A 233 -1.75 -1.24 -5.43
C CYS A 233 -3.14 -1.45 -4.83
N ARG A 234 -3.86 -0.37 -4.49
CA ARG A 234 -5.20 -0.51 -3.91
C ARG A 234 -6.28 -0.93 -4.91
N MET A 235 -5.94 -1.19 -6.17
CA MET A 235 -6.89 -1.65 -7.19
C MET A 235 -7.75 -2.80 -6.68
N LYS A 236 -9.07 -2.64 -6.80
CA LYS A 236 -10.03 -3.72 -6.54
C LYS A 236 -10.25 -4.46 -7.85
N ALA A 237 -10.52 -5.75 -7.74
CA ALA A 237 -10.91 -6.50 -8.91
C ALA A 237 -12.27 -5.97 -9.38
N CYS A 238 -12.36 -5.72 -10.68
CA CYS A 238 -13.49 -5.05 -11.29
C CYS A 238 -13.92 -5.86 -12.51
N HIS A 239 -14.81 -6.83 -12.29
CA HIS A 239 -15.32 -7.70 -13.34
C HIS A 239 -15.94 -6.91 -14.51
N ALA A 240 -16.49 -5.73 -14.23
CA ALA A 240 -17.06 -4.86 -15.26
C ALA A 240 -16.03 -4.32 -16.27
N LEU A 241 -14.74 -4.25 -15.91
CA LEU A 241 -13.65 -3.78 -16.78
C LEU A 241 -12.82 -4.92 -17.36
N ALA A 242 -12.99 -6.16 -16.87
CA ALA A 242 -12.21 -7.31 -17.32
C ALA A 242 -12.36 -7.52 -18.84
N GLY A 243 -11.23 -7.66 -19.54
CA GLY A 243 -11.19 -7.85 -21.00
C GLY A 243 -11.56 -6.63 -21.85
N LYS A 244 -11.86 -5.46 -21.25
CA LYS A 244 -12.28 -4.26 -22.00
C LYS A 244 -11.17 -3.30 -22.37
N ASP A 245 -9.94 -3.54 -21.92
CA ASP A 245 -8.79 -2.66 -22.16
C ASP A 245 -9.00 -1.23 -21.62
N LEU A 246 -9.72 -1.10 -20.49
CA LEU A 246 -10.06 0.19 -19.86
C LEU A 246 -9.49 0.35 -18.44
N ALA A 247 -8.75 -0.65 -17.94
CA ALA A 247 -8.14 -0.58 -16.62
C ALA A 247 -7.01 0.46 -16.61
N ASN A 248 -6.81 1.13 -15.48
CA ASN A 248 -5.68 2.05 -15.29
C ASN A 248 -4.45 1.27 -14.81
N PRO A 249 -3.36 1.17 -15.60
CA PRO A 249 -2.18 0.40 -15.23
C PRO A 249 -1.23 1.17 -14.31
N THR A 250 -1.46 2.46 -14.03
CA THR A 250 -0.52 3.32 -13.29
C THR A 250 -0.18 2.77 -11.90
N GLY A 251 -1.16 2.34 -11.12
CA GLY A 251 -0.91 1.77 -9.79
C GLY A 251 0.01 0.54 -9.83
N PRO A 252 -0.33 -0.50 -10.61
CA PRO A 252 0.54 -1.66 -10.82
C PRO A 252 1.94 -1.30 -11.33
N LEU A 253 2.06 -0.35 -12.27
CA LEU A 253 3.35 0.08 -12.84
C LEU A 253 4.21 0.82 -11.80
N LEU A 254 3.63 1.71 -11.01
CA LEU A 254 4.33 2.37 -9.90
C LEU A 254 4.76 1.36 -8.83
N SER A 255 3.92 0.37 -8.51
CA SER A 255 4.31 -0.72 -7.60
C SER A 255 5.42 -1.59 -8.18
N ALA A 256 5.49 -1.76 -9.50
CA ALA A 256 6.59 -2.41 -10.18
C ALA A 256 7.90 -1.60 -10.09
N ALA A 257 7.83 -0.27 -10.21
CA ALA A 257 8.99 0.59 -9.95
C ALA A 257 9.49 0.45 -8.50
N LEU A 258 8.59 0.37 -7.52
CA LEU A 258 8.97 0.08 -6.12
C LEU A 258 9.63 -1.30 -5.97
N MET A 259 9.13 -2.31 -6.68
CA MET A 259 9.71 -3.65 -6.70
C MET A 259 11.14 -3.63 -7.25
N LEU A 260 11.36 -2.97 -8.40
CA LEU A 260 12.69 -2.80 -9.00
C LEU A 260 13.66 -2.13 -8.03
N ARG A 261 13.23 -1.07 -7.35
CA ARG A 261 14.04 -0.37 -6.33
C ARG A 261 14.36 -1.28 -5.14
N HIS A 262 13.43 -2.14 -4.73
CA HIS A 262 13.64 -3.11 -3.67
C HIS A 262 14.74 -4.13 -4.02
N VAL A 263 14.76 -4.61 -5.26
CA VAL A 263 15.78 -5.55 -5.78
C VAL A 263 17.04 -4.86 -6.32
N LYS A 264 17.28 -3.59 -5.96
CA LYS A 264 18.49 -2.81 -6.29
C LYS A 264 18.66 -2.49 -7.77
N MET A 265 17.56 -2.41 -8.50
CA MET A 265 17.51 -1.98 -9.91
C MET A 265 17.07 -0.53 -10.00
N ASP A 266 17.79 0.36 -9.30
CA ASP A 266 17.40 1.77 -9.13
C ASP A 266 17.25 2.50 -10.46
N LYS A 267 18.15 2.24 -11.43
CA LYS A 267 18.07 2.83 -12.77
C LYS A 267 16.77 2.49 -13.49
N GLN A 268 16.40 1.21 -13.52
CA GLN A 268 15.18 0.75 -14.18
C GLN A 268 13.93 1.26 -13.43
N ALA A 269 13.98 1.28 -12.10
CA ALA A 269 12.91 1.85 -11.28
C ALA A 269 12.67 3.33 -11.63
N ASP A 270 13.75 4.11 -11.73
CA ASP A 270 13.69 5.53 -12.07
C ASP A 270 13.21 5.76 -13.51
N GLN A 271 13.60 4.90 -14.47
CA GLN A 271 13.07 4.97 -15.84
C GLN A 271 11.56 4.77 -15.87
N VAL A 272 11.04 3.73 -15.20
CA VAL A 272 9.60 3.46 -15.15
C VAL A 272 8.84 4.60 -14.47
N ASP A 273 9.28 5.05 -13.28
CA ASP A 273 8.62 6.13 -12.54
C ASP A 273 8.64 7.46 -13.34
N CYS A 274 9.78 7.83 -13.90
CA CYS A 274 9.91 9.03 -14.72
C CYS A 274 9.03 8.97 -15.98
N ALA A 275 8.98 7.83 -16.68
CA ALA A 275 8.17 7.69 -17.89
C ALA A 275 6.67 7.83 -17.59
N ILE A 276 6.17 7.21 -16.52
CA ILE A 276 4.79 7.38 -16.08
C ILE A 276 4.50 8.85 -15.79
N ARG A 277 5.38 9.52 -15.02
CA ARG A 277 5.22 10.95 -14.68
C ARG A 277 5.28 11.84 -15.91
N LYS A 278 6.13 11.55 -16.91
CA LYS A 278 6.17 12.29 -18.18
C LYS A 278 4.90 12.12 -18.99
N VAL A 279 4.32 10.92 -19.07
CA VAL A 279 3.02 10.72 -19.75
C VAL A 279 1.96 11.61 -19.10
N TYR A 280 1.93 11.68 -17.76
CA TYR A 280 1.06 12.58 -17.03
C TYR A 280 1.39 14.06 -17.23
N LYS A 281 2.66 14.44 -17.30
CA LYS A 281 3.05 15.85 -17.42
C LYS A 281 2.89 16.41 -18.82
N ASP A 282 3.32 15.66 -19.83
CA ASP A 282 3.63 16.16 -21.17
C ASP A 282 2.57 15.77 -22.22
N THR A 283 1.57 14.96 -21.85
CA THR A 283 0.54 14.47 -22.78
C THR A 283 -0.85 14.46 -22.14
N ASP A 284 -1.90 14.37 -22.97
CA ASP A 284 -3.30 14.18 -22.52
C ASP A 284 -3.73 12.69 -22.44
N ILE A 285 -2.78 11.75 -22.51
CA ILE A 285 -3.09 10.31 -22.51
C ILE A 285 -3.45 9.86 -21.09
N ARG A 286 -4.74 9.68 -20.85
CA ARG A 286 -5.34 9.37 -19.56
C ARG A 286 -6.39 8.28 -19.69
N THR A 287 -6.44 7.36 -18.74
CA THR A 287 -7.53 6.38 -18.65
C THR A 287 -8.81 7.00 -18.07
N PRO A 288 -9.99 6.37 -18.27
CA PRO A 288 -11.27 7.00 -17.94
C PRO A 288 -11.48 7.35 -16.47
N ASP A 289 -10.89 6.58 -15.56
CA ASP A 289 -10.99 6.79 -14.11
C ASP A 289 -10.33 8.08 -13.63
N VAL A 290 -9.35 8.60 -14.38
CA VAL A 290 -8.69 9.89 -14.12
C VAL A 290 -9.11 10.97 -15.13
N GLY A 291 -10.29 10.83 -15.73
CA GLY A 291 -10.91 11.85 -16.58
C GLY A 291 -10.55 11.78 -18.07
N GLY A 292 -9.85 10.73 -18.50
CA GLY A 292 -9.42 10.56 -19.88
C GLY A 292 -10.30 9.68 -20.77
N LYS A 293 -9.76 9.29 -21.92
CA LYS A 293 -10.40 8.40 -22.91
C LYS A 293 -9.49 7.27 -23.41
N ALA A 294 -8.24 7.25 -22.98
CA ALA A 294 -7.26 6.28 -23.43
C ALA A 294 -7.55 4.90 -22.87
N LYS A 295 -7.23 3.88 -23.67
CA LYS A 295 -7.21 2.48 -23.26
C LYS A 295 -6.00 2.16 -22.37
N CYS A 296 -6.05 1.02 -21.69
CA CYS A 296 -4.90 0.52 -20.92
C CYS A 296 -3.69 0.33 -21.84
N SER A 297 -3.87 -0.31 -22.99
CA SER A 297 -2.82 -0.53 -23.99
C SER A 297 -2.22 0.77 -24.53
N GLU A 298 -3.05 1.79 -24.79
CA GLU A 298 -2.60 3.11 -25.26
C GLU A 298 -1.75 3.82 -24.20
N PHE A 299 -2.16 3.75 -22.93
CA PHE A 299 -1.37 4.30 -21.82
C PHE A 299 -0.03 3.56 -21.67
N VAL A 300 -0.02 2.23 -21.73
CA VAL A 300 1.20 1.42 -21.67
C VAL A 300 2.16 1.77 -22.80
N LYS A 301 1.65 1.88 -24.03
CA LYS A 301 2.46 2.29 -25.17
C LYS A 301 3.09 3.67 -24.96
N ALA A 302 2.31 4.64 -24.49
CA ALA A 302 2.82 5.98 -24.19
C ALA A 302 3.93 5.96 -23.13
N VAL A 303 3.81 5.10 -22.11
CA VAL A 303 4.87 4.89 -21.11
C VAL A 303 6.11 4.30 -21.78
N CYS A 304 5.97 3.26 -22.60
CA CYS A 304 7.08 2.64 -23.33
C CYS A 304 7.82 3.62 -24.25
N ASP A 305 7.08 4.51 -24.92
CA ASP A 305 7.65 5.55 -25.79
C ASP A 305 8.47 6.61 -25.00
N CYS A 306 8.29 6.70 -23.67
CA CYS A 306 8.99 7.63 -22.78
C CYS A 306 10.21 7.03 -22.03
N LEU A 307 10.49 5.72 -22.16
CA LEU A 307 11.57 5.00 -21.46
C LEU A 307 12.97 5.28 -22.03
#